data_AF-X0RHL8-F1
#
_entry.id   AF-X0RHL8-F1
#
_cell.length_a   1.000
_cell.length_b   1.000
_cell.length_c   1.000
_cell.angle_alpha   90.00
_cell.angle_beta   90.00
_cell.angle_gamma   90.00
#
_symmetry.space_group_name_H-M   'P 1'
#
loop_
_entity.id
_entity.type
_entity.pdbx_description
1 polymer ?
#
loop_
_entity_poly.entity_id
_entity_poly.type
_entity_poly.pdbx_seq_one_letter_code
_entity_poly.pdbx_strand_id
1 'polypeptide(L)'
;MATASVVVIFSVLAFLFTTFQTDAEAAQYQQQNTQEISRFRVQNLEAQIEELRYKIKFTKPPPDEAEWMREQIERLEKKIECIRAGEC
;
A
#
# COMPACT_ATOMS: atom_id res chain seq x y z
N MET A 1 13.62 26.13 -49.20
CA MET A 1 13.91 26.28 -47.75
C MET A 1 12.62 26.03 -46.97
N ALA A 2 12.32 24.79 -46.60
CA ALA A 2 11.13 24.43 -45.78
C ALA A 2 11.36 23.18 -44.92
N THR A 3 12.55 22.57 -45.00
CA THR A 3 12.89 21.30 -44.35
C THR A 3 13.23 21.48 -42.86
N ALA A 4 13.68 22.66 -42.45
CA ALA A 4 14.01 22.94 -41.05
C ALA A 4 12.78 22.89 -40.12
N SER A 5 11.63 23.36 -40.59
CA SER A 5 10.41 23.47 -39.77
C SER A 5 9.79 22.10 -39.43
N VAL A 6 9.89 21.12 -40.33
CA VAL A 6 9.33 19.77 -40.12
C VAL A 6 10.18 18.97 -39.13
N VAL A 7 11.50 19.08 -39.22
CA VAL A 7 12.43 18.37 -38.33
C VAL A 7 12.24 18.81 -36.87
N VAL A 8 12.06 20.12 -36.62
CA VAL A 8 11.81 20.64 -35.26
C VAL A 8 10.49 20.10 -34.69
N ILE A 9 9.43 20.06 -35.49
CA ILE A 9 8.12 19.53 -35.08
C ILE A 9 8.22 18.03 -34.73
N PHE A 10 8.89 17.24 -35.57
CA PHE A 10 9.08 15.81 -35.30
C PHE A 10 9.93 15.55 -34.05
N SER A 11 10.97 16.36 -33.79
CA SER A 11 11.77 16.23 -32.58
C SER A 11 11.01 16.59 -31.30
N VAL A 12 10.14 17.61 -31.34
CA VAL A 12 9.30 17.99 -30.18
C VAL A 12 8.24 16.92 -29.89
N LEU A 13 7.60 16.37 -30.93
CA LEU A 13 6.65 15.26 -30.79
C LEU A 13 7.32 14.02 -30.19
N ALA A 14 8.50 13.64 -30.70
CA ALA A 14 9.25 12.49 -30.18
C ALA A 14 9.64 12.67 -28.70
N PHE A 15 10.09 13.87 -28.31
CA PHE A 15 10.42 14.19 -26.92
C PHE A 15 9.18 14.08 -26.01
N LEU A 16 8.04 14.64 -26.43
CA LEU A 16 6.77 14.53 -25.70
C LEU A 16 6.33 13.07 -25.53
N PHE A 17 6.40 12.24 -26.58
CA PHE A 17 6.05 10.83 -26.50
C PHE A 17 6.93 10.06 -25.52
N THR A 18 8.24 10.34 -25.48
CA THR A 18 9.15 9.67 -24.55
C THR A 18 8.92 10.07 -23.09
N THR A 19 8.54 11.33 -22.81
CA THR A 19 8.26 11.78 -21.44
C THR A 19 6.94 11.21 -20.90
N PHE A 20 5.89 11.12 -21.74
CA PHE A 20 4.62 10.53 -21.30
C PHE A 20 4.71 9.03 -20.99
N GLN A 21 5.55 8.29 -21.72
CA GLN A 21 5.75 6.86 -21.46
C GLN A 21 6.47 6.63 -20.12
N THR A 22 7.45 7.45 -19.80
CA THR A 22 8.21 7.33 -18.54
C THR A 22 7.39 7.75 -17.31
N ASP A 23 6.53 8.76 -17.43
CA ASP A 23 5.63 9.16 -16.35
C ASP A 23 4.56 8.10 -16.06
N ALA A 24 4.04 7.43 -17.09
CA ALA A 24 3.06 6.34 -16.93
C ALA A 24 3.67 5.10 -16.27
N GLU A 25 4.88 4.71 -16.68
CA GLU A 25 5.61 3.61 -16.04
C GLU A 25 5.97 3.95 -14.58
N ALA A 26 6.49 5.15 -14.32
CA ALA A 26 6.80 5.58 -12.95
C ALA A 26 5.57 5.57 -12.04
N ALA A 27 4.42 6.03 -12.55
CA ALA A 27 3.15 5.98 -11.82
C ALA A 27 2.69 4.53 -11.54
N GLN A 28 2.83 3.62 -12.51
CA GLN A 28 2.50 2.20 -12.32
C GLN A 28 3.43 1.53 -11.31
N TYR A 29 4.74 1.78 -11.37
CA TYR A 29 5.70 1.26 -10.40
C TYR A 29 5.42 1.76 -8.99
N GLN A 30 5.06 3.04 -8.84
CA GLN A 30 4.71 3.62 -7.56
C GLN A 30 3.41 3.03 -7.01
N GLN A 31 2.42 2.77 -7.87
CA GLN A 31 1.15 2.17 -7.51
C GLN A 31 1.30 0.70 -7.07
N GLN A 32 2.10 -0.09 -7.79
CA GLN A 32 2.40 -1.48 -7.44
C GLN A 32 3.13 -1.58 -6.09
N ASN A 33 4.19 -0.78 -5.89
CA ASN A 33 4.90 -0.75 -4.61
C ASN A 33 3.97 -0.33 -3.45
N THR A 34 3.08 0.63 -3.68
CA THR A 34 2.12 1.07 -2.65
C THR A 34 1.15 -0.05 -2.28
N GLN A 35 0.70 -0.86 -3.25
CA GLN A 35 -0.15 -2.03 -3.02
C GLN A 35 0.59 -3.17 -2.32
N GLU A 36 1.85 -3.42 -2.65
CA GLU A 36 2.65 -4.44 -1.97
C GLU A 36 2.93 -4.05 -0.52
N ILE A 37 3.30 -2.79 -0.27
CA ILE A 37 3.53 -2.25 1.08
C ILE A 37 2.25 -2.36 1.93
N SER A 38 1.08 -2.02 1.38
CA SER A 38 -0.19 -2.14 2.11
C SER A 38 -0.53 -3.60 2.40
N ARG A 39 -0.28 -4.53 1.47
CA ARG A 39 -0.43 -5.97 1.69
C ARG A 39 0.47 -6.49 2.81
N PHE A 40 1.77 -6.18 2.79
CA PHE A 40 2.70 -6.59 3.83
C PHE A 40 2.31 -6.04 5.20
N ARG A 41 1.83 -4.79 5.25
CA ARG A 41 1.36 -4.17 6.49
C ARG A 41 0.12 -4.87 7.04
N VAL A 42 -0.84 -5.23 6.19
CA VAL A 42 -2.03 -6.01 6.60
C VAL A 42 -1.62 -7.38 7.13
N GLN A 43 -0.74 -8.11 6.43
CA GLN A 43 -0.28 -9.43 6.89
C GLN A 43 0.40 -9.37 8.26
N ASN A 44 1.21 -8.33 8.52
CA ASN A 44 1.84 -8.14 9.82
C ASN A 44 0.80 -7.89 10.93
N LEU A 45 -0.20 -7.05 10.66
CA LEU A 45 -1.29 -6.80 11.61
C LEU A 45 -2.12 -8.07 11.87
N GLU A 46 -2.39 -8.88 10.84
CA GLU A 46 -3.10 -10.16 10.98
C GLU A 46 -2.30 -11.14 11.85
N ALA A 47 -0.98 -11.22 11.68
CA ALA A 47 -0.12 -12.05 12.52
C ALA A 47 -0.14 -11.61 14.00
N GLN A 48 -0.14 -10.31 14.27
CA GLN A 48 -0.27 -9.78 15.64
C GLN A 48 -1.63 -10.14 16.27
N ILE A 49 -2.71 -10.06 15.50
CA ILE A 49 -4.04 -10.48 15.95
C ILE A 49 -4.05 -11.97 16.28
N GLU A 50 -3.45 -12.81 15.43
CA GLU A 50 -3.39 -14.25 15.65
C GLU A 50 -2.60 -14.60 16.92
N GLU A 51 -1.47 -13.91 17.16
CA GLU A 51 -0.69 -14.08 18.39
C GLU A 51 -1.50 -13.71 19.65
N LEU A 52 -2.23 -12.59 19.62
CA LEU A 52 -3.09 -12.18 20.74
C LEU A 52 -4.22 -13.19 20.98
N ARG A 53 -4.88 -13.66 19.91
CA ARG A 53 -5.93 -14.69 20.00
C ARG A 53 -5.37 -16.00 20.55
N TYR A 54 -4.17 -16.38 20.14
CA TYR A 54 -3.48 -17.56 20.67
C TYR A 54 -3.23 -17.41 22.18
N LYS A 55 -2.67 -16.28 22.63
CA LYS A 55 -2.44 -16.01 24.07
C LYS A 55 -3.73 -16.10 24.87
N ILE A 56 -4.79 -15.40 24.45
CA ILE A 56 -6.10 -15.47 25.12
C ILE A 56 -6.59 -16.92 25.26
N LYS A 57 -6.47 -17.72 24.19
CA LYS A 57 -7.01 -19.10 24.16
C LYS A 57 -6.17 -20.09 24.97
N PHE A 58 -4.85 -20.02 24.85
CA PHE A 58 -3.95 -21.08 25.33
C PHE A 58 -3.20 -20.71 26.61
N THR A 59 -2.84 -19.44 26.82
CA THR A 59 -2.17 -19.02 28.07
C THR A 59 -3.16 -18.57 29.15
N LYS A 60 -4.43 -18.37 28.82
CA LYS A 60 -5.51 -17.98 29.75
C LYS A 60 -5.06 -16.84 30.69
N PRO A 61 -4.70 -15.68 30.12
CA PRO A 61 -4.26 -14.54 30.92
C PRO A 61 -5.37 -14.09 31.90
N PRO A 62 -5.01 -13.35 32.95
CA PRO A 62 -5.95 -12.71 33.86
C PRO A 62 -7.06 -11.94 33.12
N PRO A 63 -8.28 -11.81 33.69
CA PRO A 63 -9.42 -11.22 32.99
C PRO A 63 -9.18 -9.81 32.43
N ASP A 64 -8.48 -8.98 33.19
CA ASP A 64 -8.07 -7.62 32.83
C ASP A 64 -7.09 -7.62 31.64
N GLU A 65 -6.09 -8.50 31.66
CA GLU A 65 -5.16 -8.65 30.56
C GLU A 65 -5.85 -9.25 29.31
N ALA A 66 -6.77 -10.20 29.49
CA ALA A 66 -7.57 -10.76 28.41
C ALA A 66 -8.49 -9.72 27.76
N GLU A 67 -9.10 -8.84 28.56
CA GLU A 67 -9.91 -7.71 28.08
C GLU A 67 -9.07 -6.71 27.30
N TRP A 68 -7.92 -6.30 27.85
CA TRP A 68 -6.97 -5.45 27.15
C TRP A 68 -6.52 -6.07 25.81
N MET A 69 -6.21 -7.36 25.77
CA MET A 69 -5.84 -8.05 24.52
C MET A 69 -6.99 -8.05 23.49
N ARG A 70 -8.26 -8.19 23.92
CA ARG A 70 -9.42 -8.09 23.02
C ARG A 70 -9.57 -6.69 22.45
N GLU A 71 -9.39 -5.65 23.26
CA GLU A 71 -9.38 -4.27 22.76
C GLU A 71 -8.24 -4.00 21.77
N GLN A 72 -7.07 -4.60 21.98
CA GLN A 72 -5.97 -4.50 21.01
C GLN A 72 -6.33 -5.18 19.69
N ILE A 73 -6.95 -6.36 19.74
CA ILE A 73 -7.44 -7.06 18.54
C ILE A 73 -8.40 -6.16 17.76
N GLU A 74 -9.40 -5.57 18.42
CA GLU A 74 -10.37 -4.67 17.75
C GLU A 74 -9.69 -3.44 17.13
N ARG A 75 -8.69 -2.86 17.82
CA ARG A 75 -7.90 -1.75 17.28
C ARG A 75 -7.08 -2.15 16.05
N LEU A 76 -6.50 -3.35 16.04
CA LEU A 76 -5.73 -3.86 14.91
C LEU A 76 -6.66 -4.19 13.72
N GLU A 77 -7.84 -4.74 13.97
CA GLU A 77 -8.86 -5.00 12.94
C GLU A 77 -9.31 -3.70 12.27
N LYS A 78 -9.63 -2.65 13.04
CA LYS A 78 -9.95 -1.31 12.49
C LYS A 78 -8.81 -0.72 11.66
N LYS A 79 -7.55 -0.91 12.08
CA LYS A 79 -6.38 -0.49 11.29
C LYS A 79 -6.29 -1.24 9.96
N ILE A 80 -6.57 -2.53 9.94
CA ILE A 80 -6.59 -3.33 8.71
C ILE A 80 -7.69 -2.83 7.78
N GLU A 81 -8.90 -2.59 8.29
CA GLU A 81 -10.01 -2.04 7.50
C GLU A 81 -9.64 -0.69 6.87
N CYS A 82 -9.06 0.21 7.64
CA CYS A 82 -8.64 1.52 7.17
C CYS A 82 -7.55 1.44 6.08
N ILE A 83 -6.55 0.54 6.24
CA ILE A 83 -5.52 0.29 5.20
C ILE A 83 -6.15 -0.31 3.93
N ARG A 84 -7.12 -1.23 4.07
CA ARG A 84 -7.83 -1.84 2.92
C ARG A 84 -8.72 -0.83 2.19
N ALA A 85 -9.30 0.12 2.92
CA ALA A 85 -10.07 1.23 2.36
C ALA A 85 -9.19 2.31 1.71
N GLY A 86 -7.90 2.36 2.03
CA GLY A 86 -6.99 3.42 1.59
C GLY A 86 -7.24 4.77 2.29
N GLU A 87 -7.89 4.73 3.46
CA GLU A 87 -8.26 5.91 4.26
C GLU A 87 -7.26 6.18 5.40
N CYS A 88 -6.20 5.36 5.45
CA CYS A 88 -5.02 5.42 6.32
C CYS A 88 -3.75 5.49 5.45
#